data_AF-A0A8J5F6U1-F1
#
_entry.id   AF-A0A8J5F6U1-F1
#
_cell.length_a   1.000
_cell.length_b   1.000
_cell.length_c   1.000
_cell.angle_alpha   90.00
_cell.angle_beta   90.00
_cell.angle_gamma   90.00
#
_symmetry.space_group_name_H-M   'P 1'
#
loop_
_entity.id
_entity.type
_entity.pdbx_description
1 polymer ?
#
loop_
_entity_poly.entity_id
_entity_poly.type
_entity_poly.pdbx_seq_one_letter_code
_entity_poly.pdbx_strand_id
1 'polypeptide(L)'
;MGRWLRPEVYPLLGAVSFVMSLCLFQLTRNAFMNPEVRVNKAHRASAVLENHEEGQKYSRHGLRRFLRHRPPEVMPAVNTFFAGSRKE
;
A
#
# COMPACT_ATOMS: atom_id res chain seq x y z
N MET A 1 6.06 -33.34 3.75
CA MET A 1 4.74 -32.66 3.88
C MET A 1 3.95 -32.53 2.56
N GLY A 2 4.24 -33.30 1.51
CA GLY A 2 3.52 -33.19 0.22
C GLY A 2 2.47 -34.28 -0.08
N ARG A 3 2.37 -35.32 0.75
CA ARG A 3 1.49 -36.49 0.50
C ARG A 3 0.03 -36.31 0.91
N TRP A 4 -0.31 -35.19 1.57
CA TRP A 4 -1.65 -34.94 2.11
C TRP A 4 -2.34 -33.72 1.49
N LEU A 5 -1.63 -32.96 0.65
CA LEU A 5 -2.19 -31.77 0.01
C LEU A 5 -2.62 -32.11 -1.41
N ARG A 6 -3.93 -32.07 -1.66
CA ARG A 6 -4.45 -32.26 -3.01
C ARG A 6 -3.99 -31.10 -3.91
N PRO A 7 -3.64 -31.35 -5.18
CA PRO A 7 -3.18 -30.32 -6.11
C PRO A 7 -4.15 -29.13 -6.25
N GLU A 8 -5.45 -29.41 -6.14
CA GLU A 8 -6.53 -28.42 -6.20
C GLU A 8 -6.48 -27.38 -5.06
N VAL A 9 -5.76 -27.68 -3.98
CA VAL A 9 -5.71 -26.84 -2.77
C VAL A 9 -4.59 -25.79 -2.84
N TYR A 10 -3.57 -25.98 -3.68
CA TYR A 10 -2.50 -24.99 -3.88
C TYR A 10 -2.98 -23.60 -4.28
N PRO A 11 -3.89 -23.43 -5.26
CA PRO A 11 -4.39 -22.10 -5.61
C PRO A 11 -5.19 -21.46 -4.47
N LEU A 12 -5.96 -22.25 -3.72
CA LEU A 12 -6.73 -21.76 -2.57
C LEU A 12 -5.79 -21.27 -1.46
N LEU A 13 -4.76 -22.05 -1.13
CA LEU A 13 -3.74 -21.65 -0.15
C LEU A 13 -2.95 -20.43 -0.60
N GLY A 14 -2.63 -20.33 -1.90
CA GLY A 14 -2.01 -19.15 -2.48
C GLY A 14 -2.87 -17.91 -2.24
N ALA A 15 -4.16 -17.96 -2.56
CA ALA A 15 -5.07 -16.84 -2.36
C ALA A 15 -5.22 -16.46 -0.88
N VAL A 16 -5.44 -17.44 0.01
CA VAL A 16 -5.62 -17.19 1.45
C VAL A 16 -4.35 -16.62 2.08
N SER A 17 -3.19 -17.20 1.80
CA SER A 17 -1.90 -16.70 2.32
C SER A 17 -1.57 -15.30 1.81
N PHE A 18 -1.90 -15.00 0.55
CA PHE A 18 -1.74 -13.67 -0.03
C PHE A 18 -2.61 -12.63 0.69
N VAL A 19 -3.90 -12.93 0.90
CA VAL A 19 -4.83 -12.02 1.60
C VAL A 19 -4.41 -11.81 3.06
N MET A 20 -4.02 -12.88 3.76
CA MET A 20 -3.52 -12.79 5.13
C MET A 20 -2.26 -11.92 5.21
N SER A 21 -1.33 -12.09 4.26
CA SER A 21 -0.11 -11.28 4.18
C SER A 21 -0.41 -9.81 3.90
N LEU A 22 -1.37 -9.52 3.01
CA LEU A 22 -1.85 -8.16 2.75
C LEU A 22 -2.44 -7.52 4.01
N CYS A 23 -3.25 -8.26 4.76
CA CYS A 23 -3.85 -7.76 5.99
C CYS A 23 -2.77 -7.46 7.05
N LEU A 24 -1.81 -8.38 7.24
CA LEU A 24 -0.67 -8.20 8.13
C LEU A 24 0.19 -7.00 7.73
N PHE A 25 0.46 -6.83 6.43
CA PHE A 25 1.22 -5.69 5.92
C PHE A 25 0.51 -4.36 6.21
N GLN A 26 -0.81 -4.31 6.00
CA GLN A 26 -1.60 -3.12 6.25
C GLN A 26 -1.66 -2.79 7.75
N LEU A 27 -1.87 -3.79 8.60
CA LEU A 27 -1.85 -3.63 10.06
C LEU A 27 -0.48 -3.15 10.56
N THR A 28 0.59 -3.76 10.07
CA THR A 28 1.97 -3.38 10.42
C THR A 28 2.24 -1.93 10.04
N ARG A 29 1.88 -1.53 8.81
CA ARG A 29 2.00 -0.14 8.38
C ARG A 29 1.16 0.81 9.25
N ASN A 30 -0.08 0.43 9.59
CA ASN A 30 -0.95 1.22 10.45
C ASN A 30 -0.37 1.38 11.88
N ALA A 31 0.22 0.32 12.43
CA ALA A 31 0.80 0.37 13.77
C ALA A 31 2.07 1.23 13.85
N PHE A 32 2.91 1.21 12.81
CA PHE A 32 4.21 1.89 12.84
C PHE A 32 4.24 3.27 12.18
N MET A 33 3.43 3.52 11.16
CA MET A 33 3.49 4.75 10.37
C MET A 33 2.34 5.73 10.66
N ASN A 34 1.36 5.35 11.50
CA ASN A 34 0.32 6.27 11.90
C ASN A 34 0.89 7.30 12.89
N PRO A 35 0.72 8.61 12.63
CA PRO A 35 1.25 9.66 13.52
C PRO A 35 0.59 9.64 14.91
N GLU A 36 -0.58 9.02 15.03
CA GLU A 36 -1.34 8.87 16.28
C GLU A 36 -0.89 7.68 17.13
N VAL A 37 -0.20 6.70 16.55
CA VAL A 37 0.17 5.45 17.25
C VAL A 37 1.60 5.56 17.79
N ARG A 38 1.72 5.78 19.10
CA ARG A 38 3.01 5.97 19.78
C ARG A 38 3.56 4.65 20.34
N VAL A 39 4.31 3.92 19.52
CA VAL A 39 4.96 2.66 19.93
C VAL A 39 6.24 2.92 20.75
N ASN A 40 7.02 3.94 20.40
CA ASN A 40 8.27 4.28 21.07
C ASN A 40 8.03 4.98 22.43
N LYS A 41 8.74 4.55 23.48
CA LYS A 41 8.67 5.17 24.81
C LYS A 41 9.05 6.66 24.79
N ALA A 42 10.01 7.07 23.95
CA ALA A 42 10.39 8.47 23.82
C ALA A 42 9.24 9.36 23.31
N HIS A 43 8.47 8.87 22.33
CA HIS A 43 7.29 9.57 21.80
C HIS A 43 6.09 9.60 22.76
N ARG A 44 6.09 8.74 23.80
CA ARG A 44 5.06 8.79 24.85
C ARG A 44 5.34 9.85 25.90
N ALA A 45 6.62 10.23 26.08
CA ALA A 45 7.01 11.25 27.05
C ALA A 45 6.76 12.68 26.55
N SER A 46 6.62 12.90 25.24
CA SER A 46 6.24 14.20 24.69
C SER A 46 4.74 14.45 24.84
N ALA A 47 4.39 15.43 25.67
CA ALA A 47 3.00 15.84 25.92
C ALA A 47 2.36 16.54 24.70
N VAL A 48 3.17 17.23 23.89
CA VAL A 48 2.72 17.94 22.68
C VAL A 48 3.08 17.14 21.43
N LEU A 49 2.10 16.97 20.52
CA LEU A 49 2.24 16.20 19.28
C LEU A 49 2.83 17.08 18.15
N GLU A 50 4.13 17.37 18.22
CA GLU A 50 4.88 18.08 17.16
C GLU A 50 5.28 17.10 16.02
N ASN A 51 4.30 16.45 15.38
CA ASN A 51 4.56 15.36 14.43
C ASN A 51 4.17 15.67 12.97
N HIS A 52 4.43 16.91 12.55
CA HIS A 52 4.03 17.41 11.23
C HIS A 52 4.72 16.68 10.07
N GLU A 53 6.00 16.34 10.22
CA GLU A 53 6.77 15.67 9.16
C GLU A 53 6.31 14.22 8.94
N GLU A 54 6.05 13.46 10.01
CA GLU A 54 5.55 12.08 9.91
C GLU A 54 4.12 12.05 9.36
N GLY A 55 3.27 13.00 9.76
CA GLY A 55 1.92 13.17 9.20
C GLY A 55 1.94 13.48 7.70
N GLN A 56 2.85 14.33 7.23
CA GLN A 56 3.03 14.59 5.80
C GLN A 56 3.49 13.34 5.05
N LYS A 57 4.40 12.57 5.65
CA LYS A 57 4.94 11.32 5.07
C LYS A 57 3.88 10.22 5.00
N TYR A 58 3.01 10.13 6.00
CA TYR A 58 1.87 9.20 6.01
C TYR A 58 0.82 9.57 4.95
N SER A 59 0.44 10.85 4.87
CA SER A 59 -0.55 11.36 3.89
C SER A 59 -0.05 11.22 2.45
N ARG A 60 1.25 11.50 2.22
CA ARG A 60 1.89 11.47 0.90
C ARG A 60 2.74 10.21 0.70
N HIS A 61 2.11 9.04 0.74
CA HIS A 61 2.81 7.80 0.42
C HIS A 61 3.37 7.81 -1.02
N GLY A 62 4.47 7.10 -1.26
CA GLY A 62 5.26 7.18 -2.50
C GLY A 62 4.47 6.97 -3.78
N LEU A 63 3.55 5.99 -3.79
CA LEU A 63 2.69 5.74 -4.95
C LEU A 63 1.70 6.90 -5.20
N ARG A 64 1.12 7.52 -4.16
CA ARG A 64 0.30 8.75 -4.33
C ARG A 64 1.12 9.94 -4.80
N ARG A 65 2.38 10.07 -4.36
CA ARG A 65 3.30 11.11 -4.87
C ARG A 65 3.65 10.88 -6.33
N PHE A 66 3.88 9.62 -6.71
CA PHE A 66 4.17 9.22 -8.09
C PHE A 66 2.99 9.45 -9.04
N LEU A 67 1.78 9.07 -8.61
CA LEU A 67 0.57 9.21 -9.42
C LEU A 67 0.06 10.65 -9.53
N ARG A 68 0.43 11.55 -8.60
CA ARG A 68 -0.05 12.94 -8.57
C ARG A 68 0.32 13.76 -9.82
N HIS A 69 1.40 13.40 -10.51
CA HIS A 69 1.87 14.11 -11.71
C HIS A 69 1.48 13.40 -13.01
N ARG A 70 0.80 12.25 -12.92
CA ARG A 70 0.32 11.50 -14.07
C ARG A 70 -1.13 11.87 -14.36
N PRO A 71 -1.54 11.93 -15.64
CA PRO A 71 -2.96 12.05 -15.97
C PRO A 71 -3.73 10.86 -15.37
N PRO A 72 -4.99 11.06 -14.94
CA PRO A 72 -5.82 10.02 -14.32
C PRO A 72 -6.30 8.99 -15.36
N GLU A 73 -5.38 8.38 -16.09
CA GLU A 73 -5.64 7.37 -17.10
C GLU A 73 -5.21 6.00 -16.57
N VAL A 74 -6.15 5.04 -16.54
CA VAL A 74 -5.91 3.69 -16.03
C VAL A 74 -4.94 2.91 -16.94
N MET A 75 -5.02 3.12 -18.25
CA MET A 75 -4.15 2.48 -19.24
C MET A 75 -3.81 3.46 -20.38
N PRO A 76 -2.81 4.34 -20.20
CA PRO A 76 -2.48 5.35 -21.21
C PRO A 76 -2.11 4.73 -22.56
N ALA A 77 -1.39 3.59 -22.57
CA ALA A 77 -1.01 2.91 -23.80
C ALA A 77 -2.20 2.32 -24.58
N VAL A 78 -3.24 1.84 -23.87
CA VAL A 78 -4.46 1.31 -24.49
C VAL A 78 -5.32 2.47 -24.98
N ASN A 79 -5.41 3.54 -24.19
CA ASN A 79 -6.11 4.75 -24.58
C ASN A 79 -5.50 5.39 -25.82
N THR A 80 -4.16 5.52 -25.91
CA THR A 80 -3.51 6.08 -27.10
C THR A 80 -3.62 5.17 -28.33
N PHE A 81 -3.68 3.86 -28.13
CA PHE A 81 -3.88 2.88 -29.20
C PHE A 81 -5.29 2.97 -29.80
N PHE A 82 -6.34 3.03 -28.97
CA PHE A 82 -7.73 3.06 -29.43
C PHE A 82 -8.25 4.47 -29.75
N ALA A 83 -7.76 5.51 -29.08
CA ALA A 83 -8.20 6.89 -29.33
C ALA A 83 -7.60 7.50 -30.60
N GLY A 84 -6.66 6.81 -31.26
CA GLY A 84 -6.01 7.25 -32.50
C GLY A 84 -5.24 8.54 -32.30
N SER A 85 -3.93 8.44 -32.02
CA SER A 85 -2.95 9.54 -31.98
C SER A 85 -3.58 10.94 -32.00
N ARG A 86 -3.88 11.51 -30.82
CA ARG A 86 -4.07 12.97 -30.77
C ARG A 86 -2.71 13.58 -31.11
N LYS A 87 -2.54 13.96 -32.38
CA LYS A 87 -1.48 14.86 -32.83
C LYS A 87 -1.59 16.12 -31.96
N GLU A 88 -0.59 16.34 -31.14
CA GLU A 88 0.18 17.59 -30.99
C GLU A 88 1.32 17.38 -29.98
#